data_AF-A0A961IR12-F1
#
_entry.id   AF-A0A961IR12-F1
#
_cell.length_a   1.000
_cell.length_b   1.000
_cell.length_c   1.000
_cell.angle_alpha   90.00
_cell.angle_beta   90.00
_cell.angle_gamma   90.00
#
_symmetry.space_group_name_H-M   'P 1'
#
loop_
_entity.id
_entity.type
_entity.pdbx_description
1 polymer ?
#
loop_
_entity_poly.entity_id
_entity_poly.type
_entity_poly.pdbx_seq_one_letter_code
_entity_poly.pdbx_strand_id
1 'polypeptide(L)'
;METGHLILFAIGLGLIAFLIWMLFPIAVRSPVEEKPRGFCPLCAHPLMKGERVRSDQTEIGDIEVQTRIKGCQFCMGPTAKRKRSCPVCKKDVKKDEVILALADPRVDRLKLKIKGCKACWPQGF
;
A
#
# COMPACT_ATOMS: atom_id res chain seq x y z
N MET A 1 27.85 23.61 -59.67
CA MET A 1 28.17 24.21 -58.36
C MET A 1 27.09 23.80 -57.35
N GLU A 2 26.91 22.50 -57.08
CA GLU A 2 25.68 22.04 -56.38
C GLU A 2 25.92 21.06 -55.23
N THR A 3 26.99 20.26 -55.27
CA THR A 3 27.28 19.26 -54.22
C THR A 3 27.86 19.86 -52.94
N GLY A 4 28.65 20.93 -53.03
CA GLY A 4 29.29 21.57 -51.86
C GLY A 4 28.30 22.22 -50.90
N HIS A 5 27.22 22.82 -51.43
CA HIS A 5 26.18 23.45 -50.60
C HIS A 5 25.34 22.42 -49.84
N LEU A 6 25.04 21.29 -50.46
CA LEU A 6 24.28 20.20 -49.82
C LEU A 6 25.01 19.61 -48.60
N ILE A 7 26.34 19.45 -48.70
CA ILE A 7 27.17 18.94 -47.60
C ILE A 7 27.19 19.94 -46.42
N LEU A 8 27.35 21.23 -46.71
CA LEU A 8 27.34 22.27 -45.66
C LEU A 8 25.98 22.37 -44.94
N PHE A 9 24.87 22.22 -45.67
CA PHE A 9 23.54 22.18 -45.08
C PHE A 9 23.33 20.95 -44.20
N ALA A 10 23.82 19.78 -44.62
CA ALA A 10 23.72 18.55 -43.82
C ALA A 10 24.50 18.64 -42.51
N ILE A 11 25.71 19.19 -42.55
CA ILE A 11 26.54 19.42 -41.35
C ILE A 11 25.86 20.45 -40.43
N GLY A 12 25.32 21.54 -40.99
CA GLY A 12 24.58 22.54 -40.22
C GLY A 12 23.37 21.96 -39.49
N LEU A 13 22.56 21.15 -40.18
CA LEU A 13 21.40 20.48 -39.57
C LEU A 13 21.82 19.47 -38.49
N GLY A 14 22.90 18.73 -38.71
CA GLY A 14 23.45 17.80 -37.72
C GLY A 14 23.90 18.50 -36.45
N LEU A 15 24.60 19.63 -36.59
CA LEU A 15 25.05 20.45 -35.45
C LEU A 15 23.86 21.04 -34.66
N ILE A 16 22.83 21.52 -35.36
CA ILE A 16 21.63 22.05 -34.73
C ILE A 16 20.89 20.96 -33.97
N ALA A 17 20.72 19.76 -34.55
CA ALA A 17 20.09 18.64 -33.88
C ALA A 17 20.86 18.18 -32.65
N PHE A 18 22.20 18.15 -32.72
CA PHE A 18 23.07 17.82 -31.60
C PHE A 18 22.97 18.85 -30.46
N LEU A 19 22.95 20.15 -30.79
CA LEU A 19 22.76 21.21 -29.81
C LEU A 19 21.38 21.15 -29.15
N ILE A 20 20.32 20.88 -29.91
CA ILE A 20 18.96 20.68 -29.37
C ILE A 20 18.95 19.47 -28.43
N TRP A 21 19.58 18.36 -28.80
CA TRP A 21 19.68 17.17 -27.95
C TRP A 21 20.43 17.44 -26.65
N MET A 22 21.46 18.30 -26.66
CA MET A 22 22.15 18.75 -25.46
C MET A 22 21.34 19.73 -24.60
N LEU A 23 20.52 20.59 -25.22
CA LEU A 23 19.71 21.60 -24.54
C LEU A 23 18.48 21.05 -23.84
N PHE A 24 18.00 19.87 -24.25
CA PHE A 24 16.92 19.16 -23.58
C PHE A 24 17.50 17.98 -22.78
N PRO A 25 18.06 18.23 -21.58
CA PRO A 25 18.42 17.13 -20.69
C PRO A 25 17.15 16.32 -20.43
N ILE A 26 17.15 15.09 -20.91
CA ILE A 26 16.08 14.13 -20.68
C ILE A 26 16.00 13.98 -19.16
N ALA A 27 15.04 14.65 -18.55
CA ALA A 27 14.80 14.61 -17.12
C ALA A 27 14.41 13.17 -16.77
N VAL A 28 15.40 12.38 -16.35
CA VAL A 28 15.19 11.04 -15.82
C VAL A 28 14.35 11.24 -14.55
N ARG A 29 13.04 10.95 -14.65
CA ARG A 29 12.14 10.98 -13.50
C ARG A 29 12.75 10.07 -12.43
N SER A 30 13.15 10.67 -11.31
CA SER A 30 13.63 9.93 -10.15
C SER A 30 12.57 8.89 -9.75
N PRO A 31 12.97 7.68 -9.34
CA PRO A 31 12.03 6.68 -8.86
C PRO A 31 11.23 7.29 -7.71
N VAL A 32 9.90 7.28 -7.85
CA VAL A 32 9.00 7.78 -6.81
C VAL A 32 9.19 6.89 -5.60
N GLU A 33 9.71 7.46 -4.51
CA GLU A 33 9.85 6.76 -3.24
C GLU A 33 8.46 6.38 -2.72
N GLU A 34 8.11 5.09 -2.80
CA GLU A 34 6.79 4.60 -2.41
C GLU A 34 6.64 4.64 -0.89
N LYS A 35 5.87 5.60 -0.39
CA LYS A 35 5.51 5.69 1.03
C LYS A 35 4.53 4.56 1.39
N PRO A 36 4.70 3.91 2.55
CA PRO A 36 3.78 2.88 3.02
C PRO A 36 2.40 3.50 3.31
N ARG A 37 1.32 2.81 2.91
CA ARG A 37 -0.06 3.29 3.12
C ARG A 37 -0.56 3.08 4.54
N GLY A 38 0.09 2.20 5.28
CA GLY A 38 -0.27 1.86 6.65
C GLY A 38 0.45 0.61 7.11
N PHE A 39 0.09 0.12 8.29
CA PHE A 39 0.72 -1.04 8.89
C PHE A 39 -0.31 -2.13 9.19
N CYS A 40 0.10 -3.39 9.08
CA CYS A 40 -0.74 -4.51 9.50
C CYS A 40 -0.92 -4.47 11.02
N PRO A 41 -2.17 -4.49 11.55
CA PRO A 41 -2.42 -4.38 12.99
C PRO A 41 -1.96 -5.61 13.81
N LEU A 42 -1.66 -6.73 13.15
CA LEU A 42 -1.24 -7.98 13.80
C LEU A 42 0.28 -8.14 13.88
N CYS A 43 0.98 -7.82 12.79
CA CYS A 43 2.42 -8.09 12.64
C CYS A 43 3.27 -6.84 12.38
N ALA A 44 2.65 -5.65 12.41
CA ALA A 44 3.27 -4.36 12.15
C ALA A 44 4.05 -4.26 10.83
N HIS A 45 3.73 -5.11 9.85
CA HIS A 45 4.35 -5.02 8.52
C HIS A 45 3.85 -3.78 7.78
N PRO A 46 4.74 -2.94 7.20
CA PRO A 46 4.33 -1.83 6.35
C PRO A 46 3.65 -2.37 5.09
N LEU A 47 2.48 -1.84 4.75
CA LEU A 47 1.71 -2.26 3.58
C LEU A 47 1.95 -1.29 2.42
N MET A 48 2.45 -1.84 1.32
CA MET A 48 2.73 -1.09 0.09
C MET A 48 1.49 -0.93 -0.80
N LYS A 49 1.64 -0.24 -1.93
CA LYS A 49 0.58 -0.12 -2.93
C LYS A 49 0.25 -1.51 -3.51
N GLY A 50 -1.04 -1.84 -3.62
CA GLY A 50 -1.53 -3.17 -4.00
C GLY A 50 -1.69 -4.17 -2.84
N GLU A 51 -0.93 -4.03 -1.75
CA GLU A 51 -1.04 -4.93 -0.61
C GLU A 51 -2.27 -4.61 0.25
N ARG A 52 -2.93 -5.66 0.76
CA ARG A 52 -4.16 -5.54 1.57
C ARG A 52 -4.15 -6.49 2.75
N VAL A 53 -4.88 -6.10 3.78
CA VAL A 53 -5.23 -6.96 4.92
C VAL A 53 -6.49 -7.74 4.55
N ARG A 54 -6.48 -9.06 4.78
CA ARG A 54 -7.68 -9.88 4.68
C ARG A 54 -8.58 -9.60 5.87
N SER A 55 -9.80 -9.18 5.58
CA SER A 55 -10.84 -8.90 6.57
C SER A 55 -12.20 -9.30 6.03
N ASP A 56 -13.07 -9.78 6.90
CA ASP A 56 -14.48 -10.01 6.60
C ASP A 56 -15.29 -8.91 7.30
N GLN A 57 -16.25 -8.31 6.59
CA GLN A 57 -17.12 -7.27 7.13
C GLN A 57 -18.53 -7.82 7.30
N THR A 58 -19.18 -7.43 8.39
CA THR A 58 -20.56 -7.79 8.71
C THR A 58 -21.25 -6.52 9.21
N GLU A 59 -22.31 -6.11 8.53
CA GLU A 59 -23.11 -4.96 8.91
C GLU A 59 -24.15 -5.39 9.95
N ILE A 60 -24.16 -4.72 11.10
CA ILE A 60 -25.13 -4.96 12.18
C ILE A 60 -26.13 -3.81 12.12
N GLY A 61 -27.11 -3.95 11.22
CA GLY A 61 -28.05 -2.87 10.87
C GLY A 61 -27.34 -1.63 10.29
N ASP A 62 -28.04 -0.49 10.28
CA ASP A 62 -27.52 0.81 9.80
C ASP A 62 -26.71 1.59 10.86
N ILE A 63 -26.21 0.90 11.88
CA ILE A 63 -25.65 1.54 13.08
C ILE A 63 -24.18 1.17 13.28
N GLU A 64 -23.76 -0.05 12.94
CA GLU A 64 -22.39 -0.48 13.18
C GLU A 64 -21.90 -1.49 12.14
N VAL A 65 -20.68 -1.28 11.63
CA VAL A 65 -20.01 -2.22 10.73
C VAL A 65 -18.94 -2.97 11.51
N GLN A 66 -19.16 -4.26 11.71
CA GLN A 66 -18.22 -5.15 12.37
C GLN A 66 -17.22 -5.72 11.35
N THR A 67 -15.93 -5.47 11.56
CA THR A 67 -14.85 -5.96 10.69
C THR A 67 -13.97 -6.96 11.44
N ARG A 68 -13.95 -8.20 10.97
CA ARG A 68 -13.08 -9.28 11.45
C ARG A 68 -11.79 -9.31 10.64
N ILE A 69 -10.69 -8.85 11.24
CA ILE A 69 -9.38 -8.75 10.61
C ILE A 69 -8.60 -10.05 10.81
N LYS A 70 -8.34 -10.78 9.72
CA LYS A 70 -7.54 -12.03 9.73
C LYS A 70 -6.04 -11.75 9.66
N GLY A 71 -5.61 -10.76 8.87
CA GLY A 71 -4.21 -10.36 8.75
C GLY A 71 -3.74 -10.13 7.31
N CYS A 72 -2.48 -9.76 7.14
CA CYS A 72 -1.88 -9.52 5.83
C CYS A 72 -1.31 -10.81 5.22
N GLN A 73 -0.98 -10.77 3.93
CA GLN A 73 -0.33 -11.87 3.22
C GLN A 73 0.94 -12.39 3.89
N PHE A 74 1.69 -11.53 4.59
CA PHE A 74 2.95 -11.90 5.25
C PHE A 74 2.78 -12.63 6.58
N CYS A 75 1.68 -12.38 7.30
CA CYS A 75 1.40 -13.08 8.58
C CYS A 75 0.40 -14.23 8.42
N MET A 76 -0.30 -14.32 7.28
CA MET A 76 -1.21 -15.42 6.96
C MET A 76 -0.66 -16.41 5.92
N GLY A 77 0.38 -16.06 5.16
CA GLY A 77 0.91 -16.91 4.10
C GLY A 77 1.43 -18.27 4.59
N PRO A 78 1.61 -19.23 3.66
CA PRO A 78 2.12 -20.57 4.01
C PRO A 78 3.50 -20.50 4.67
N THR A 79 4.33 -19.54 4.26
CA THR A 79 5.66 -19.25 4.81
C THR A 79 5.66 -18.14 5.87
N ALA A 80 4.51 -17.84 6.49
CA ALA A 80 4.41 -16.78 7.49
C ALA A 80 5.32 -17.07 8.70
N LYS A 81 6.43 -16.33 8.79
CA LYS A 81 7.38 -16.36 9.92
C LYS A 81 7.12 -15.26 10.97
N ARG A 82 6.23 -14.30 10.66
CA ARG A 82 5.98 -13.16 11.55
C ARG A 82 5.01 -13.54 12.67
N LYS A 83 5.38 -13.18 13.91
CA LYS A 83 4.49 -13.25 15.06
C LYS A 83 3.28 -12.35 14.84
N ARG A 84 2.12 -12.83 15.31
CA ARG A 84 0.85 -12.11 15.28
C ARG A 84 0.52 -11.78 16.73
N SER A 85 0.37 -10.50 17.02
CA SER A 85 0.06 -10.03 18.37
C SER A 85 -1.17 -9.13 18.35
N CYS A 86 -1.96 -9.17 19.41
CA CYS A 86 -3.08 -8.25 19.56
C CYS A 86 -2.54 -6.84 19.85
N PRO A 87 -2.92 -5.79 19.12
CA PRO A 87 -2.44 -4.44 19.37
C PRO A 87 -2.92 -3.90 20.72
N VAL A 88 -4.02 -4.42 21.26
CA VAL A 88 -4.64 -4.00 22.53
C VAL A 88 -4.00 -4.70 23.73
N CYS A 89 -4.06 -6.04 23.80
CA CYS A 89 -3.58 -6.80 24.97
C CYS A 89 -2.19 -7.45 24.78
N LYS A 90 -1.57 -7.28 23.60
CA LYS A 90 -0.25 -7.84 23.23
C LYS A 90 -0.11 -9.37 23.27
N LYS A 91 -1.17 -10.11 23.60
CA LYS A 91 -1.19 -11.57 23.51
C LYS A 91 -0.97 -12.04 22.08
N ASP A 92 -0.32 -13.19 21.95
CA ASP A 92 -0.17 -13.88 20.67
C ASP A 92 -1.54 -14.29 20.13
N VAL A 93 -1.77 -14.00 18.85
CA VAL A 93 -3.02 -14.30 18.13
C VAL A 93 -2.72 -15.45 17.17
N LYS A 94 -3.46 -16.55 17.28
CA LYS A 94 -3.25 -17.73 16.43
C LYS A 94 -3.64 -17.44 14.97
N LYS A 95 -3.27 -18.35 14.05
CA LYS A 95 -3.49 -18.16 12.60
C LYS A 95 -4.97 -18.08 12.23
N ASP A 96 -5.78 -18.87 12.93
CA ASP A 96 -7.24 -19.01 12.83
C ASP A 96 -8.00 -17.92 13.59
N GLU A 97 -7.36 -17.25 14.55
CA GLU A 97 -7.97 -16.16 15.30
C GLU A 97 -7.98 -14.86 14.50
N VAL A 98 -8.92 -13.97 14.83
CA VAL A 98 -9.08 -12.67 14.18
C VAL A 98 -9.09 -11.55 15.22
N ILE A 99 -8.82 -10.32 14.78
CA ILE A 99 -9.05 -9.12 15.58
C ILE A 99 -10.35 -8.48 15.16
N LEU A 100 -11.10 -7.98 16.13
CA LEU A 100 -12.31 -7.23 15.88
C LEU A 100 -12.03 -5.73 15.80
N ALA A 101 -12.56 -5.11 14.75
CA ALA A 101 -12.66 -3.66 14.60
C ALA A 101 -14.10 -3.27 14.29
N LEU A 102 -14.53 -2.11 14.80
CA LEU A 102 -15.87 -1.57 14.57
C LEU A 102 -15.74 -0.21 13.86
N ALA A 103 -16.61 0.05 12.89
CA ALA A 103 -16.79 1.36 12.27
C ALA A 103 -18.21 1.85 12.53
N ASP A 104 -18.33 3.16 12.78
CA ASP A 104 -19.62 3.83 12.85
C ASP A 104 -19.91 4.44 11.46
N PRO A 105 -20.83 3.84 10.68
CA PRO A 105 -21.12 4.28 9.33
C PRO A 105 -21.75 5.68 9.27
N ARG A 106 -22.25 6.23 10.39
CA ARG A 106 -22.81 7.59 10.46
C ARG A 106 -21.72 8.65 10.58
N VAL A 107 -20.57 8.31 11.16
CA VAL A 107 -19.44 9.21 11.33
C VAL A 107 -18.47 9.06 10.16
N ASP A 108 -17.98 7.85 9.92
CA ASP A 108 -17.05 7.54 8.83
C ASP A 108 -16.97 6.02 8.64
N ARG A 109 -17.47 5.54 7.49
CA ARG A 109 -17.42 4.12 7.12
C ARG A 109 -16.00 3.57 6.99
N LEU A 110 -15.01 4.42 6.74
CA LEU A 110 -13.61 4.02 6.53
C LEU A 110 -12.80 3.99 7.84
N LYS A 111 -13.26 4.66 8.89
CA LYS A 111 -12.51 4.78 10.15
C LYS A 111 -12.81 3.64 11.10
N LEU A 112 -12.02 2.59 10.98
CA LEU A 112 -12.08 1.42 11.85
C LEU A 112 -11.43 1.70 13.22
N LYS A 113 -12.15 1.40 14.29
CA LYS A 113 -11.62 1.38 15.67
C LYS A 113 -11.37 -0.07 16.08
N ILE A 114 -10.10 -0.40 16.36
CA ILE A 114 -9.73 -1.74 16.84
C ILE A 114 -10.21 -1.92 18.28
N LYS A 115 -11.00 -2.97 18.53
CA LYS A 115 -11.50 -3.31 19.87
C LYS A 115 -10.63 -4.33 20.58
N GLY A 116 -10.22 -5.39 19.88
CA GLY A 116 -9.39 -6.43 20.50
C GLY A 116 -9.47 -7.79 19.82
N CYS A 117 -8.77 -8.76 20.41
CA CYS A 117 -8.88 -10.18 20.05
C CYS A 117 -9.84 -10.91 21.01
N LYS A 118 -10.17 -12.17 20.72
CA LYS A 118 -11.01 -13.04 21.55
C LYS A 118 -10.62 -13.06 23.03
N ALA A 119 -9.33 -12.96 23.33
CA ALA A 119 -8.83 -12.99 24.71
C ALA A 119 -9.07 -11.72 25.55
N CYS A 120 -9.25 -10.55 24.93
CA CYS A 120 -9.47 -9.28 25.65
C CYS A 120 -10.82 -8.63 25.35
N TRP A 121 -11.48 -9.07 24.28
CA TRP A 121 -12.81 -8.62 23.89
C TRP A 121 -13.68 -9.83 23.48
N PRO A 122 -14.01 -10.73 24.43
CA PRO A 122 -14.76 -11.94 24.13
C PRO A 122 -16.19 -11.70 23.64
N GLN A 123 -16.83 -10.60 24.05
CA GLN A 123 -18.22 -10.26 23.70
C GLN A 123 -18.47 -10.01 22.19
N GLY A 124 -17.42 -9.92 21.38
CA GLY A 124 -17.52 -9.71 19.94
C GLY A 124 -17.27 -10.94 19.08
N PHE A 125 -17.10 -12.11 19.69
CA PHE A 125 -16.78 -13.39 19.05
C PHE A 125 -17.81 -14.45 19.40
#